data_AF-A0A2H9L1W0-F1
#
_entry.id   AF-A0A2H9L1W0-F1
#
_cell.length_a   1.000
_cell.length_b   1.000
_cell.length_c   1.000
_cell.angle_alpha   90.00
_cell.angle_beta   90.00
_cell.angle_gamma   90.00
#
_symmetry.space_group_name_H-M   'P 1'
#
loop_
_entity.id
_entity.type
_entity.pdbx_description
1 polymer ?
#
loop_
_entity_poly.entity_id
_entity_poly.type
_entity_poly.pdbx_seq_one_letter_code
_entity_poly.pdbx_strand_id
1 'polypeptide(L)'
;MEKKTIYFLLLFSVLGLLAYQLRFSTILGVPSQSFTFFQFVGPVGGQILSPVLGVISVALVEAGNFLLGGQPLDLTALIRLFPMMFAAFYFGTKRKEIAAVPIAAMLLFWMHPQGAQAWYYALYWLIPVAAFMFFKDNLLARSLGATFTAHCVGSVAFLYAFNIPAATWTMLIPIVALERFSFALGIAASCVAISTALDYALQKTRFKAPKLDLRYSLLKGAATRA
;
A
#
# COMPACT_ATOMS: atom_id res chain seq x y z
N MET A 1 5.38 -2.96 23.97
CA MET A 1 4.35 -2.23 23.21
C MET A 1 3.21 -1.89 24.16
N GLU A 2 2.73 -0.64 24.19
CA GLU A 2 1.64 -0.26 25.10
C GLU A 2 0.33 -0.95 24.72
N LYS A 3 -0.52 -1.28 25.72
CA LYS A 3 -1.83 -1.94 25.51
C LYS A 3 -2.68 -1.21 24.46
N LYS A 4 -2.63 0.13 24.46
CA LYS A 4 -3.38 0.97 23.54
C LYS A 4 -2.88 0.85 22.10
N THR A 5 -1.57 0.78 21.90
CA THR A 5 -0.98 0.53 20.58
C THR A 5 -1.45 -0.80 20.01
N ILE A 6 -1.55 -1.85 20.84
CA ILE A 6 -2.10 -3.14 20.42
C ILE A 6 -3.56 -3.00 19.96
N TYR A 7 -4.40 -2.28 20.69
CA TYR A 7 -5.81 -2.07 20.29
C TYR A 7 -5.92 -1.38 18.92
N PHE A 8 -5.13 -0.34 18.68
CA PHE A 8 -5.13 0.34 17.39
C PHE A 8 -4.55 -0.53 16.27
N LEU A 9 -3.49 -1.30 16.54
CA LEU A 9 -2.95 -2.27 15.59
C LEU A 9 -4.01 -3.31 15.19
N LEU A 10 -4.74 -3.87 16.17
CA LEU A 10 -5.82 -4.83 15.93
C LEU A 10 -6.99 -4.17 15.19
N LEU A 11 -7.38 -2.95 15.55
CA LEU A 11 -8.43 -2.20 14.87
C LEU A 11 -8.12 -2.04 13.37
N PHE A 12 -6.92 -1.55 13.03
CA PHE A 12 -6.52 -1.40 11.64
C PHE A 12 -6.44 -2.74 10.89
N SER A 13 -6.01 -3.80 11.58
CA SER A 13 -5.94 -5.13 10.99
C SER A 13 -7.34 -5.72 10.74
N VAL A 14 -8.29 -5.52 11.65
CA VAL A 14 -9.69 -5.94 11.45
C VAL A 14 -10.33 -5.14 10.32
N LEU A 15 -10.17 -3.81 10.29
CA LEU A 15 -10.67 -2.97 9.20
C LEU A 15 -10.05 -3.37 7.85
N GLY A 16 -8.76 -3.66 7.83
CA GLY A 16 -8.06 -4.16 6.64
C GLY A 16 -8.61 -5.50 6.16
N LEU A 17 -8.86 -6.45 7.07
CA LEU A 17 -9.47 -7.75 6.75
C LEU A 17 -10.87 -7.61 6.18
N LEU A 18 -11.71 -6.75 6.77
CA LEU A 18 -13.05 -6.46 6.26
C LEU A 18 -12.99 -5.86 4.85
N ALA A 19 -12.08 -4.91 4.62
CA ALA A 19 -11.85 -4.32 3.30
C ALA A 19 -11.31 -5.33 2.28
N TYR A 20 -10.53 -6.33 2.72
CA TYR A 20 -9.99 -7.39 1.88
C TYR A 20 -11.10 -8.27 1.30
N GLN A 21 -12.19 -8.50 2.05
CA GLN A 21 -13.30 -9.33 1.57
C GLN A 21 -14.11 -8.67 0.44
N LEU A 22 -13.98 -7.35 0.26
CA LEU A 22 -14.68 -6.60 -0.77
C LEU A 22 -13.84 -6.52 -2.04
N ARG A 23 -14.27 -7.19 -3.10
CA ARG A 23 -13.61 -7.14 -4.42
C ARG A 23 -13.88 -5.81 -5.10
N PHE A 24 -12.84 -5.23 -5.70
CA PHE A 24 -12.89 -3.98 -6.43
C PHE A 24 -12.81 -4.22 -7.95
N SER A 25 -11.78 -4.91 -8.42
CA SER A 25 -11.58 -5.22 -9.84
C SER A 25 -10.79 -6.52 -10.04
N THR A 26 -11.03 -7.24 -11.13
CA THR A 26 -10.26 -8.44 -11.47
C THR A 26 -8.84 -8.06 -11.86
N ILE A 27 -7.84 -8.85 -11.43
CA ILE A 27 -6.46 -8.68 -11.87
C ILE A 27 -6.35 -9.22 -13.29
N LEU A 28 -6.05 -8.35 -14.26
CA LEU A 28 -5.86 -8.78 -15.64
C LEU A 28 -4.64 -9.72 -15.73
N GLY A 29 -4.85 -10.86 -16.39
CA GLY A 29 -3.83 -11.90 -16.54
C GLY A 29 -3.74 -12.92 -15.40
N VAL A 30 -4.53 -12.78 -14.32
CA VAL A 30 -4.56 -13.76 -13.22
C VAL A 30 -6.00 -14.22 -12.94
N PRO A 31 -6.44 -15.37 -13.49
CA PRO A 31 -7.78 -15.89 -13.26
C PRO A 31 -8.06 -16.05 -11.76
N SER A 32 -9.31 -15.81 -11.35
CA SER A 32 -9.80 -15.90 -9.96
C SER A 32 -9.19 -14.93 -8.94
N GLN A 33 -8.36 -13.98 -9.39
CA GLN A 33 -7.76 -12.97 -8.51
C GLN A 33 -8.34 -11.58 -8.77
N SER A 34 -8.51 -10.83 -7.68
CA SER A 34 -9.05 -9.47 -7.72
C SER A 34 -8.26 -8.56 -6.81
N PHE A 35 -8.11 -7.31 -7.23
CA PHE A 35 -7.91 -6.22 -6.30
C PHE A 35 -9.15 -6.06 -5.43
N THR A 36 -8.93 -5.57 -4.22
CA THR A 36 -9.90 -5.46 -3.14
C THR A 36 -9.86 -4.04 -2.58
N PHE A 37 -10.81 -3.68 -1.72
CA PHE A 37 -10.74 -2.40 -1.01
C PHE A 37 -9.57 -2.34 -0.01
N PHE A 38 -8.91 -3.47 0.28
CA PHE A 38 -7.67 -3.47 1.06
C PHE A 38 -6.55 -2.64 0.41
N GLN A 39 -6.49 -2.57 -0.93
CA GLN A 39 -5.51 -1.72 -1.60
C GLN A 39 -5.69 -0.23 -1.25
N PHE A 40 -6.87 0.18 -0.81
CA PHE A 40 -7.18 1.57 -0.48
C PHE A 40 -6.84 1.85 0.99
N VAL A 41 -7.08 0.88 1.87
CA VAL A 41 -6.95 1.06 3.32
C VAL A 41 -5.58 0.63 3.85
N GLY A 42 -4.98 -0.41 3.27
CA GLY A 42 -3.71 -1.00 3.73
C GLY A 42 -2.59 0.03 3.98
N PRO A 43 -2.31 0.96 3.04
CA PRO A 43 -1.23 1.93 3.22
C PRO A 43 -1.51 2.94 4.34
N VAL A 44 -2.78 3.21 4.64
CA VAL A 44 -3.20 4.22 5.63
C VAL A 44 -2.69 3.90 7.03
N GLY A 45 -2.60 2.60 7.38
CA GLY A 45 -2.04 2.16 8.67
C GLY A 45 -0.60 2.63 8.88
N GLY A 46 0.21 2.70 7.82
CA GLY A 46 1.59 3.20 7.90
C GLY A 46 1.67 4.67 8.28
N GLN A 47 0.74 5.48 7.78
CA GLN A 47 0.65 6.90 8.13
C GLN A 47 0.12 7.07 9.56
N ILE A 48 -1.01 6.45 9.91
CA ILE A 48 -1.69 6.72 11.19
C ILE A 48 -0.97 6.08 12.39
N LEU A 49 -0.52 4.82 12.27
CA LEU A 49 0.10 4.09 13.39
C LEU A 49 1.61 4.30 13.52
N SER A 50 2.28 4.67 12.42
CA SER A 50 3.74 4.65 12.15
C SER A 50 4.11 3.62 11.06
N PRO A 51 5.23 3.81 10.34
CA PRO A 51 5.59 2.95 9.21
C PRO A 51 5.67 1.47 9.58
N VAL A 52 6.33 1.16 10.71
CA VAL A 52 6.57 -0.22 11.16
C VAL A 52 5.26 -0.86 11.62
N LEU A 53 4.45 -0.15 12.41
CA LEU A 53 3.16 -0.70 12.86
C LEU A 53 2.16 -0.86 11.71
N GLY A 54 2.21 0.01 10.70
CA GLY A 54 1.43 -0.16 9.46
C GLY A 54 1.82 -1.41 8.69
N VAL A 55 3.13 -1.68 8.54
CA VAL A 55 3.63 -2.92 7.94
C VAL A 55 3.12 -4.14 8.71
N ILE A 56 3.22 -4.11 10.05
CA ILE A 56 2.74 -5.22 10.89
C ILE A 56 1.22 -5.39 10.73
N SER A 57 0.45 -4.29 10.67
CA SER A 57 -1.00 -4.37 10.45
C SER A 57 -1.33 -5.02 9.11
N VAL A 58 -0.66 -4.63 8.04
CA VAL A 58 -0.83 -5.26 6.71
C VAL A 58 -0.45 -6.74 6.75
N ALA A 59 0.67 -7.10 7.39
CA ALA A 59 1.08 -8.49 7.52
C ALA A 59 0.04 -9.33 8.27
N LEU A 60 -0.59 -8.78 9.32
CA LEU A 60 -1.67 -9.44 10.05
C LEU A 60 -2.93 -9.60 9.18
N VAL A 61 -3.25 -8.62 8.33
CA VAL A 61 -4.37 -8.72 7.38
C VAL A 61 -4.11 -9.82 6.36
N GLU A 62 -2.94 -9.83 5.74
CA GLU A 62 -2.60 -10.82 4.73
C GLU A 62 -2.55 -12.23 5.33
N ALA A 63 -1.93 -12.39 6.51
CA ALA A 63 -1.92 -13.66 7.24
C ALA A 63 -3.32 -14.11 7.65
N GLY A 64 -4.16 -13.19 8.18
CA GLY A 64 -5.53 -13.50 8.53
C GLY A 64 -6.38 -13.90 7.33
N ASN A 65 -6.23 -13.19 6.21
CA ASN A 65 -6.94 -13.53 4.97
C ASN A 65 -6.48 -14.89 4.42
N PHE A 66 -5.18 -15.19 4.50
CA PHE A 66 -4.65 -16.49 4.12
C PHE A 66 -5.26 -17.62 4.96
N LEU A 67 -5.28 -17.46 6.29
CA LEU A 67 -5.82 -18.45 7.22
C LEU A 67 -7.34 -18.65 7.09
N LEU A 68 -8.09 -17.57 6.84
CA LEU A 68 -9.56 -17.62 6.72
C LEU A 68 -10.05 -17.99 5.32
N GLY A 69 -9.29 -17.66 4.28
CA GLY A 69 -9.68 -17.80 2.88
C GLY A 69 -9.47 -19.20 2.30
N GLY A 70 -8.87 -20.13 3.06
CA GLY A 70 -8.62 -21.52 2.63
C GLY A 70 -7.76 -21.65 1.38
N GLN A 71 -6.98 -20.61 1.04
CA GLN A 71 -6.13 -20.61 -0.15
C GLN A 71 -4.90 -21.51 0.09
N PRO A 72 -4.44 -22.26 -0.92
CA PRO A 72 -3.22 -23.04 -0.79
C PRO A 72 -2.01 -22.12 -0.56
N LEU A 73 -1.07 -22.55 0.29
CA LEU A 73 0.20 -21.84 0.50
C LEU A 73 1.12 -22.08 -0.71
N ASP A 74 0.90 -21.33 -1.78
CA ASP A 74 1.70 -21.37 -2.98
C ASP A 74 2.65 -20.16 -3.11
N LEU A 75 3.53 -20.20 -4.11
CA LEU A 75 4.47 -19.11 -4.36
C LEU A 75 3.75 -17.78 -4.63
N THR A 76 2.58 -17.82 -5.29
CA THR A 76 1.72 -16.65 -5.54
C THR A 76 1.27 -16.01 -4.24
N ALA A 77 0.76 -16.81 -3.30
CA ALA A 77 0.30 -16.36 -1.99
C ALA A 77 1.44 -15.70 -1.21
N LEU A 78 2.64 -16.31 -1.25
CA LEU A 78 3.83 -15.75 -0.59
C LEU A 78 4.24 -14.40 -1.21
N ILE A 79 4.30 -14.31 -2.54
CA ILE A 79 4.67 -13.07 -3.24
C ILE A 79 3.71 -11.93 -2.91
N ARG A 80 2.41 -12.23 -2.77
CA ARG A 80 1.38 -11.23 -2.52
C ARG A 80 1.43 -10.59 -1.13
N LEU A 81 2.15 -11.19 -0.18
CA LEU A 81 2.35 -10.60 1.15
C LEU A 81 3.16 -9.28 1.09
N PHE A 82 4.08 -9.16 0.14
CA PHE A 82 5.06 -8.07 0.14
C PHE A 82 4.56 -6.73 -0.40
N PRO A 83 3.84 -6.64 -1.55
CA PRO A 83 3.44 -5.38 -2.15
C PRO A 83 2.79 -4.40 -1.18
N MET A 84 1.77 -4.86 -0.45
CA MET A 84 1.02 -3.99 0.46
C MET A 84 1.84 -3.57 1.68
N MET A 85 2.74 -4.43 2.17
CA MET A 85 3.64 -4.08 3.26
C MET A 85 4.57 -2.94 2.84
N PHE A 86 5.15 -3.01 1.64
CA PHE A 86 6.00 -1.95 1.11
C PHE A 86 5.21 -0.66 0.84
N ALA A 87 3.96 -0.75 0.38
CA ALA A 87 3.09 0.41 0.25
C ALA A 87 2.81 1.08 1.61
N ALA A 88 2.51 0.31 2.66
CA ALA A 88 2.33 0.86 4.01
C ALA A 88 3.60 1.50 4.56
N PHE A 89 4.76 0.85 4.36
CA PHE A 89 6.04 1.41 4.77
C PHE A 89 6.34 2.73 4.04
N TYR A 90 6.15 2.76 2.71
CA TYR A 90 6.32 3.96 1.90
C TYR A 90 5.38 5.07 2.33
N PHE A 91 4.10 4.75 2.51
CA PHE A 91 3.08 5.75 2.83
C PHE A 91 3.24 6.32 4.24
N GLY A 92 3.83 5.58 5.18
CA GLY A 92 4.09 6.05 6.53
C GLY A 92 5.42 6.79 6.70
N THR A 93 6.44 6.42 5.92
CA THR A 93 7.81 6.86 6.20
C THR A 93 8.07 8.31 5.78
N LYS A 94 9.07 8.92 6.45
CA LYS A 94 9.65 10.22 6.09
C LYS A 94 11.12 10.09 5.67
N ARG A 95 11.61 8.85 5.57
CA ARG A 95 12.99 8.51 5.25
C ARG A 95 13.21 8.44 3.74
N LYS A 96 14.15 9.22 3.22
CA LYS A 96 14.49 9.26 1.78
C LYS A 96 15.01 7.93 1.22
N GLU A 97 15.55 7.07 2.09
CA GLU A 97 15.99 5.73 1.71
C GLU A 97 14.87 4.88 1.10
N ILE A 98 13.60 5.22 1.32
CA ILE A 98 12.49 4.52 0.67
C ILE A 98 12.54 4.60 -0.86
N ALA A 99 13.11 5.67 -1.41
CA ALA A 99 13.29 5.81 -2.85
C ALA A 99 14.22 4.73 -3.44
N ALA A 100 15.04 4.06 -2.61
CA ALA A 100 15.86 2.94 -3.06
C ALA A 100 15.01 1.73 -3.51
N VAL A 101 13.81 1.55 -2.95
CA VAL A 101 12.92 0.41 -3.32
C VAL A 101 12.52 0.44 -4.79
N PRO A 102 11.89 1.51 -5.33
CA PRO A 102 11.54 1.56 -6.74
C PRO A 102 12.76 1.57 -7.66
N ILE A 103 13.89 2.17 -7.25
CA ILE A 103 15.13 2.13 -8.03
C ILE A 103 15.69 0.71 -8.11
N ALA A 104 15.76 -0.01 -7.00
CA ALA A 104 16.19 -1.40 -6.99
C ALA A 104 15.26 -2.29 -7.82
N ALA A 105 13.94 -2.09 -7.71
CA ALA A 105 12.98 -2.79 -8.54
C ALA A 105 13.23 -2.52 -10.04
N MET A 106 13.48 -1.26 -10.42
CA MET A 106 13.78 -0.86 -11.81
C MET A 106 15.01 -1.59 -12.35
N LEU A 107 16.09 -1.62 -11.58
CA LEU A 107 17.31 -2.33 -11.95
C LEU A 107 17.07 -3.85 -12.09
N LEU A 108 16.38 -4.46 -11.13
CA LEU A 108 16.05 -5.90 -11.19
C LEU A 108 15.17 -6.22 -12.41
N PHE A 109 14.19 -5.39 -12.73
CA PHE A 109 13.35 -5.59 -13.91
C PHE A 109 14.17 -5.52 -15.20
N TRP A 110 15.06 -4.54 -15.34
CA TRP A 110 15.94 -4.42 -16.50
C TRP A 110 16.99 -5.53 -16.60
N MET A 111 17.41 -6.13 -15.48
CA MET A 111 18.34 -7.26 -15.48
C MET A 111 17.70 -8.56 -15.99
N HIS A 112 16.37 -8.67 -15.95
CA HIS A 112 15.66 -9.85 -16.43
C HIS A 112 15.42 -9.78 -17.95
N PRO A 113 15.61 -10.87 -18.73
CA PRO A 113 15.52 -10.84 -20.20
C PRO A 113 14.20 -10.28 -20.75
N GLN A 114 13.06 -10.64 -20.13
CA GLN A 114 11.74 -10.11 -20.51
C GLN A 114 11.56 -8.65 -20.09
N GLY A 115 12.11 -8.26 -18.94
CA GLY A 115 11.96 -6.90 -18.44
C GLY A 115 12.88 -5.91 -19.17
N ALA A 116 14.05 -6.36 -19.63
CA ALA A 116 14.93 -5.60 -20.52
C ALA A 116 14.24 -5.23 -21.85
N GLN A 117 13.47 -6.16 -22.44
CA GLN A 117 12.72 -5.90 -23.67
C GLN A 117 11.57 -4.90 -23.47
N ALA A 118 10.99 -4.86 -22.26
CA ALA A 118 9.95 -3.92 -21.87
C ALA A 118 10.48 -2.82 -20.92
N TRP A 119 11.74 -2.42 -21.05
CA TRP A 119 12.43 -1.56 -20.06
C TRP A 119 11.65 -0.28 -19.70
N TYR A 120 10.96 0.31 -20.67
CA TYR A 120 10.19 1.55 -20.51
C TYR A 120 9.00 1.39 -19.55
N TYR A 121 8.48 0.16 -19.36
CA TYR A 121 7.44 -0.12 -18.38
C TYR A 121 7.89 0.24 -16.96
N ALA A 122 9.16 -0.01 -16.63
CA ALA A 122 9.70 0.29 -15.30
C ALA A 122 9.83 1.79 -15.02
N LEU A 123 9.69 2.67 -16.02
CA LEU A 123 9.73 4.13 -15.83
C LEU A 123 8.56 4.64 -14.98
N TYR A 124 7.46 3.88 -14.85
CA TYR A 124 6.43 4.15 -13.85
C TYR A 124 7.00 4.27 -12.43
N TRP A 125 8.12 3.61 -12.15
CA TRP A 125 8.71 3.58 -10.81
C TRP A 125 9.56 4.82 -10.52
N LEU A 126 9.71 5.73 -11.48
CA LEU A 126 10.14 7.10 -11.20
C LEU A 126 9.05 7.91 -10.49
N ILE A 127 7.77 7.54 -10.61
CA ILE A 127 6.66 8.21 -9.91
C ILE A 127 6.82 8.17 -8.38
N PRO A 128 7.02 7.00 -7.72
CA PRO A 128 7.27 6.98 -6.27
C PRO A 128 8.56 7.72 -5.89
N VAL A 129 9.59 7.73 -6.73
CA VAL A 129 10.80 8.53 -6.47
C VAL A 129 10.45 10.02 -6.48
N ALA A 130 9.81 10.51 -7.53
CA ALA A 130 9.45 11.92 -7.68
C ALA A 130 8.43 12.36 -6.61
N ALA A 131 7.41 11.54 -6.34
CA ALA A 131 6.42 11.78 -5.30
C ALA A 131 7.07 11.97 -3.93
N PHE A 132 8.06 11.14 -3.58
CA PHE A 132 8.78 11.28 -2.33
C PHE A 132 9.72 12.49 -2.32
N MET A 133 10.50 12.70 -3.39
CA MET A 133 11.55 13.72 -3.41
C MET A 133 11.00 15.15 -3.50
N PHE A 134 9.92 15.35 -4.27
CA PHE A 134 9.41 16.69 -4.60
C PHE A 134 8.05 16.98 -3.94
N PHE A 135 7.28 15.96 -3.56
CA PHE A 135 5.89 16.12 -3.13
C PHE A 135 5.53 15.34 -1.85
N LYS A 136 6.49 15.08 -0.96
CA LYS A 136 6.31 14.24 0.26
C LYS A 136 5.17 14.65 1.20
N ASP A 137 4.72 15.90 1.15
CA ASP A 137 3.66 16.43 2.02
C ASP A 137 2.28 16.41 1.32
N ASN A 138 2.25 16.24 -0.01
CA ASN A 138 1.01 16.14 -0.77
C ASN A 138 0.41 14.73 -0.64
N LEU A 139 -0.82 14.65 -0.13
CA LEU A 139 -1.51 13.37 0.12
C LEU A 139 -1.64 12.52 -1.15
N LEU A 140 -2.08 13.12 -2.26
CA LEU A 140 -2.29 12.39 -3.51
C LEU A 140 -0.96 11.88 -4.08
N ALA A 141 0.10 12.69 -4.04
CA ALA A 141 1.43 12.26 -4.47
C ALA A 141 1.96 11.10 -3.61
N ARG A 142 1.78 11.17 -2.27
CA ARG A 142 2.13 10.04 -1.40
C ARG A 142 1.31 8.79 -1.72
N SER A 143 0.02 8.93 -2.00
CA SER A 143 -0.85 7.81 -2.37
C SER A 143 -0.42 7.17 -3.68
N LEU A 144 -0.07 7.99 -4.69
CA LEU A 144 0.55 7.54 -5.94
C LEU A 144 1.85 6.78 -5.67
N GLY A 145 2.72 7.35 -4.84
CA GLY A 145 3.97 6.69 -4.48
C GLY A 145 3.77 5.35 -3.78
N ALA A 146 2.80 5.24 -2.88
CA ALA A 146 2.51 4.00 -2.18
C ALA A 146 2.01 2.91 -3.13
N THR A 147 1.04 3.22 -3.99
CA THR A 147 0.48 2.24 -4.94
C THR A 147 1.48 1.83 -6.01
N PHE A 148 2.32 2.76 -6.50
CA PHE A 148 3.41 2.42 -7.42
C PHE A 148 4.56 1.66 -6.74
N THR A 149 4.77 1.85 -5.44
CA THR A 149 5.73 1.03 -4.66
C THR A 149 5.23 -0.40 -4.48
N ALA A 150 3.95 -0.60 -4.14
CA ALA A 150 3.36 -1.96 -4.17
C ALA A 150 3.51 -2.59 -5.54
N HIS A 151 3.21 -1.81 -6.58
CA HIS A 151 3.29 -2.26 -7.96
C HIS A 151 4.70 -2.68 -8.36
N CYS A 152 5.75 -1.87 -8.12
CA CYS A 152 7.10 -2.24 -8.53
C CYS A 152 7.62 -3.51 -7.83
N VAL A 153 7.35 -3.65 -6.52
CA VAL A 153 7.70 -4.85 -5.75
C VAL A 153 6.95 -6.08 -6.29
N GLY A 154 5.65 -5.93 -6.53
CA GLY A 154 4.83 -7.00 -7.14
C GLY A 154 5.29 -7.37 -8.54
N SER A 155 5.51 -6.40 -9.42
CA SER A 155 5.94 -6.63 -10.81
C SER A 155 7.24 -7.41 -10.87
N VAL A 156 8.25 -7.03 -10.09
CA VAL A 156 9.55 -7.73 -10.07
C VAL A 156 9.40 -9.13 -9.50
N ALA A 157 8.66 -9.30 -8.40
CA ALA A 157 8.47 -10.63 -7.81
C ALA A 157 7.74 -11.59 -8.78
N PHE A 158 6.67 -11.13 -9.43
CA PHE A 158 5.95 -11.93 -10.43
C PHE A 158 6.78 -12.18 -11.70
N LEU A 159 7.56 -11.20 -12.14
CA LEU A 159 8.46 -11.36 -13.30
C LEU A 159 9.45 -12.50 -13.07
N TYR A 160 10.12 -12.52 -11.92
CA TYR A 160 11.10 -13.56 -11.60
C TYR A 160 10.48 -14.91 -11.26
N ALA A 161 9.25 -14.92 -10.72
CA ALA A 161 8.56 -16.17 -10.39
C ALA A 161 7.93 -16.86 -11.61
N PHE A 162 7.41 -16.09 -12.56
CA PHE A 162 6.58 -16.62 -13.65
C PHE A 162 7.10 -16.28 -15.05
N ASN A 163 8.22 -15.57 -15.17
CA ASN A 163 8.85 -15.21 -16.44
C ASN A 163 7.86 -14.55 -17.43
N ILE A 164 7.08 -13.59 -16.93
CA ILE A 164 5.99 -12.94 -17.68
C ILE A 164 6.55 -12.31 -18.98
N PRO A 165 5.94 -12.58 -20.16
CA PRO A 165 6.42 -12.08 -21.45
C PRO A 165 6.47 -10.55 -21.56
N ALA A 166 7.47 -10.04 -22.29
CA ALA A 166 7.65 -8.61 -22.58
C ALA A 166 6.36 -7.93 -23.12
N ALA A 167 5.64 -8.59 -24.02
CA ALA A 167 4.41 -8.07 -24.61
C ALA A 167 3.29 -7.82 -23.58
N THR A 168 3.21 -8.65 -22.52
CA THR A 168 2.25 -8.46 -21.43
C THR A 168 2.54 -7.16 -20.68
N TRP A 169 3.82 -6.86 -20.41
CA TRP A 169 4.23 -5.61 -19.76
C TRP A 169 3.86 -4.38 -20.59
N THR A 170 4.10 -4.43 -21.91
CA THR A 170 3.71 -3.36 -22.83
C THR A 170 2.20 -3.12 -22.83
N MET A 171 1.39 -4.19 -22.88
CA MET A 171 -0.08 -4.11 -22.83
C MET A 171 -0.57 -3.51 -21.51
N LEU A 172 0.10 -3.81 -20.40
CA LEU A 172 -0.29 -3.36 -19.07
C LEU A 172 -0.10 -1.85 -18.85
N ILE A 173 0.62 -1.12 -19.70
CA ILE A 173 0.92 0.32 -19.50
C ILE A 173 -0.35 1.16 -19.24
N PRO A 174 -1.33 1.23 -20.16
CA PRO A 174 -2.53 2.04 -19.94
C PRO A 174 -3.38 1.53 -18.76
N ILE A 175 -3.40 0.22 -18.54
CA ILE A 175 -4.14 -0.43 -17.46
C ILE A 175 -3.58 -0.01 -16.10
N VAL A 176 -2.26 -0.13 -15.95
CA VAL A 176 -1.53 0.22 -14.73
C VAL A 176 -1.73 1.69 -14.41
N ALA A 177 -1.64 2.59 -15.41
CA ALA A 177 -1.91 4.00 -15.18
C ALA A 177 -3.29 4.23 -14.53
N LEU A 178 -4.34 3.63 -15.11
CA LEU A 178 -5.72 3.77 -14.62
C LEU A 178 -5.90 3.15 -13.24
N GLU A 179 -5.43 1.92 -13.03
CA GLU A 179 -5.53 1.22 -11.75
C GLU A 179 -4.78 1.95 -10.64
N ARG A 180 -3.52 2.35 -10.91
CA ARG A 180 -2.70 3.02 -9.91
C ARG A 180 -3.28 4.38 -9.55
N PHE A 181 -3.79 5.14 -10.52
CA PHE A 181 -4.49 6.39 -10.23
C PHE A 181 -5.74 6.15 -9.39
N SER A 182 -6.54 5.15 -9.73
CA SER A 182 -7.76 4.79 -8.98
C SER A 182 -7.42 4.39 -7.53
N PHE A 183 -6.36 3.61 -7.32
CA PHE A 183 -5.89 3.25 -5.98
C PHE A 183 -5.33 4.43 -5.24
N ALA A 184 -4.63 5.36 -5.91
CA ALA A 184 -4.14 6.56 -5.26
C ALA A 184 -5.29 7.44 -4.73
N LEU A 185 -6.36 7.60 -5.52
CA LEU A 185 -7.58 8.27 -5.06
C LEU A 185 -8.23 7.53 -3.89
N GLY A 186 -8.36 6.20 -3.98
CA GLY A 186 -8.88 5.35 -2.92
C GLY A 186 -8.10 5.47 -1.60
N ILE A 187 -6.77 5.46 -1.68
CA ILE A 187 -5.87 5.64 -0.53
C ILE A 187 -6.02 7.04 0.07
N ALA A 188 -6.04 8.09 -0.77
CA ALA A 188 -6.20 9.45 -0.29
C ALA A 188 -7.55 9.65 0.42
N ALA A 189 -8.65 9.19 -0.19
CA ALA A 189 -9.98 9.24 0.39
C ALA A 189 -10.06 8.47 1.70
N SER A 190 -9.53 7.24 1.73
CA SER A 190 -9.50 6.40 2.95
C SER A 190 -8.68 7.05 4.06
N CYS A 191 -7.55 7.67 3.73
CA CYS A 191 -6.70 8.36 4.70
C CYS A 191 -7.43 9.53 5.36
N VAL A 192 -8.12 10.37 4.58
CA VAL A 192 -8.93 11.47 5.11
C VAL A 192 -10.08 10.94 5.95
N ALA A 193 -10.84 9.96 5.43
CA ALA A 193 -12.01 9.41 6.11
C ALA A 193 -11.64 8.77 7.46
N ILE A 194 -10.63 7.91 7.49
CA ILE A 194 -10.19 7.22 8.71
C ILE A 194 -9.57 8.22 9.69
N SER A 195 -8.73 9.16 9.22
CA SER A 195 -8.15 10.19 10.12
C SER A 195 -9.25 11.01 10.78
N THR A 196 -10.25 11.44 10.01
CA THR A 196 -11.38 12.24 10.49
C THR A 196 -12.25 11.44 11.46
N ALA A 197 -12.57 10.18 11.15
CA ALA A 197 -13.38 9.32 12.01
C ALA A 197 -12.68 9.01 13.34
N LEU A 198 -11.37 8.76 13.32
CA LEU A 198 -10.60 8.54 14.54
C LEU A 198 -10.51 9.81 15.38
N ASP A 199 -10.23 10.96 14.78
CA ASP A 199 -10.18 12.24 15.48
C ASP A 199 -11.53 12.56 16.15
N TYR A 200 -12.63 12.36 15.42
CA TYR A 200 -13.99 12.48 15.97
C TYR A 200 -14.21 11.56 17.19
N ALA A 201 -13.88 10.28 17.06
CA ALA A 201 -14.05 9.30 18.11
C ALA A 201 -13.23 9.63 19.36
N LEU A 202 -11.99 10.11 19.18
CA LEU A 202 -11.11 10.49 20.29
C LEU A 202 -11.61 11.73 21.03
N GLN A 203 -12.07 12.75 20.30
CA GLN A 203 -12.67 13.95 20.89
C GLN A 203 -13.94 13.60 21.69
N LYS A 204 -14.77 12.67 21.19
CA LYS A 204 -16.01 12.28 21.87
C LYS A 204 -15.80 11.39 23.09
N THR A 205 -14.89 10.42 23.00
CA THR A 205 -14.69 9.41 24.05
C THR A 205 -13.70 9.85 25.12
N ARG A 206 -12.93 10.94 24.90
CA ARG A 206 -11.80 11.38 25.74
C ARG A 206 -10.78 10.27 25.99
N PHE A 207 -10.73 9.27 25.12
CA PHE A 207 -9.78 8.17 25.21
C PHE A 207 -8.37 8.71 24.91
N LYS A 208 -7.42 8.48 25.83
CA LYS A 208 -6.02 8.83 25.61
C LYS A 208 -5.40 7.85 24.62
N ALA A 209 -5.47 8.12 23.32
CA ALA A 209 -4.84 7.33 22.26
C ALA A 209 -3.30 7.30 22.37
N PRO A 210 -2.63 6.31 21.75
CA PRO A 210 -1.19 6.39 21.50
C PRO A 210 -0.89 7.54 20.53
N LYS A 211 0.39 7.80 20.25
CA LYS A 211 0.78 8.81 19.26
C LYS A 211 0.35 8.38 17.86
N LEU A 212 -0.76 8.95 17.38
CA LEU A 212 -1.33 8.74 16.04
C LEU A 212 -1.06 9.97 15.17
N ASP A 213 -0.73 9.78 13.89
CA ASP A 213 -0.63 10.88 12.93
C ASP A 213 -1.96 11.05 12.18
N LEU A 214 -2.81 11.92 12.71
CA LEU A 214 -4.14 12.26 12.18
C LEU A 214 -4.13 13.56 11.35
N ARG A 215 -3.00 13.96 10.77
CA ARG A 215 -2.83 15.27 10.10
C ARG A 215 -3.79 15.55 8.94
N TYR A 216 -4.45 14.53 8.41
CA TYR A 216 -5.43 14.66 7.32
C TYR A 216 -6.89 14.67 7.81
N SER A 217 -7.12 14.78 9.12
CA SER A 217 -8.46 14.99 9.68
C SER A 217 -9.08 16.30 9.18
N LEU A 218 -10.35 16.25 8.80
CA LEU A 218 -11.14 17.44 8.44
C LEU A 218 -11.68 18.20 9.66
N LEU A 219 -11.70 17.54 10.82
CA LEU A 219 -12.06 18.20 12.07
C LEU A 219 -10.85 19.04 12.50
N LYS A 220 -10.91 20.35 12.25
CA LYS A 220 -9.90 21.30 12.78
C LYS A 220 -10.00 21.33 14.31
N GLY A 221 -9.36 20.38 15.00
CA GLY A 221 -9.47 20.23 16.45
C GLY A 221 -8.34 19.42 17.10
N ALA A 222 -7.51 20.12 17.88
CA ALA A 222 -6.64 19.63 18.96
C ALA A 222 -5.44 18.70 18.69
N ALA A 223 -5.40 17.89 17.62
CA ALA A 223 -4.31 16.92 17.43
C ALA A 223 -2.95 17.52 17.00
N THR A 224 -2.88 18.85 16.78
CA THR A 224 -1.63 19.60 16.56
C THR A 224 -0.96 20.11 17.85
N ARG A 225 -1.43 19.72 19.04
CA ARG A 225 -0.81 20.07 20.32
C ARG A 225 -0.44 18.83 21.14
N ALA A 226 0.53 18.05 20.66
CA ALA A 226 1.31 17.11 21.48
C ALA A 226 2.71 16.91 20.89
#